data_AF-A0A0Q5DSZ4-F1
#
_entry.id   AF-A0A0Q5DSZ4-F1
#
_cell.length_a   1.000
_cell.length_b   1.000
_cell.length_c   1.000
_cell.angle_alpha   90.00
_cell.angle_beta   90.00
_cell.angle_gamma   90.00
#
_symmetry.space_group_name_H-M   'P 1'
#
loop_
_entity.id
_entity.type
_entity.pdbx_description
1 polymer ?
#
loop_
_entity_poly.entity_id
_entity_poly.type
_entity_poly.pdbx_seq_one_letter_code
_entity_poly.pdbx_strand_id
1 'polypeptide(L)'
;MTGTYHQLALADVRAGMVLSDVLLDPQGQVLLPQGTVLTVAMLALMPRHGIDMLPVLAGDTSPEQDAANHAHHAARLVHLFRKTDPDAGDDWATSLLHRFVHDFRVGRQESDHA
;
A
#
# COMPACT_ATOMS: atom_id res chain seq x y z
N MET A 1 -1.84 -12.01 12.60
CA MET A 1 -0.89 -10.87 12.55
C MET A 1 -0.92 -10.34 11.12
N THR A 2 -1.79 -9.38 10.83
CA THR A 2 -1.83 -8.69 9.53
C THR A 2 -0.73 -7.65 9.53
N GLY A 3 0.47 -8.03 9.11
CA GLY A 3 1.52 -7.05 8.79
C GLY A 3 1.01 -6.16 7.67
N THR A 4 1.17 -4.84 7.82
CA THR A 4 0.86 -3.87 6.79
C THR A 4 1.61 -4.27 5.52
N TYR A 5 0.93 -4.37 4.39
CA TYR A 5 1.56 -4.68 3.10
C TYR A 5 1.50 -3.45 2.21
N HIS A 6 2.55 -3.25 1.42
CA HIS A 6 2.63 -2.15 0.46
C HIS A 6 2.68 -2.72 -0.95
N GLN A 7 1.85 -2.20 -1.84
CA GLN A 7 2.09 -2.36 -3.27
C GLN A 7 3.13 -1.34 -3.70
N LEU A 8 4.32 -1.84 -4.02
CA LEU A 8 5.41 -1.04 -4.57
C LEU A 8 5.54 -1.31 -6.07
N ALA A 9 5.82 -0.26 -6.84
CA ALA A 9 6.26 -0.43 -8.22
C ALA A 9 7.60 -1.16 -8.23
N LEU A 10 7.84 -2.00 -9.24
CA LEU A 10 9.09 -2.77 -9.35
C LEU A 10 10.35 -1.89 -9.24
N ALA A 11 10.28 -0.64 -9.68
CA ALA A 11 11.36 0.34 -9.57
C ALA A 11 11.72 0.72 -8.12
N ASP A 12 10.76 0.67 -7.20
CA ASP A 12 10.93 1.02 -5.78
C ASP A 12 11.28 -0.19 -4.91
N VAL A 13 11.13 -1.41 -5.45
CA VAL A 13 11.41 -2.66 -4.75
C VAL A 13 12.92 -2.93 -4.72
N ARG A 14 13.45 -3.29 -3.55
CA ARG A 14 14.86 -3.60 -3.35
C ARG A 14 15.05 -5.04 -2.91
N ALA A 15 16.21 -5.61 -3.26
CA ALA A 15 16.60 -6.92 -2.77
C ALA A 15 16.71 -6.90 -1.22
N GLY A 16 16.22 -7.95 -0.58
CA GLY A 16 16.07 -8.06 0.88
C GLY A 16 14.64 -7.79 1.37
N MET A 17 13.77 -7.18 0.56
CA MET A 17 12.35 -7.03 0.91
C MET A 17 11.63 -8.38 0.87
N VAL A 18 10.63 -8.54 1.74
CA VAL A 18 9.85 -9.79 1.84
C VAL A 18 8.54 -9.64 1.08
N LEU A 19 8.16 -10.64 0.30
CA LEU A 19 6.89 -10.67 -0.40
C LEU A 19 5.72 -10.93 0.58
N SER A 20 4.70 -10.09 0.55
CA SER A 20 3.54 -10.19 1.46
C SER A 20 2.56 -11.28 1.08
N ASP A 21 2.44 -11.60 -0.20
CA ASP A 21 1.46 -12.54 -0.73
C ASP A 21 2.06 -13.31 -1.91
N VAL A 22 1.39 -14.38 -2.37
CA VAL A 22 1.83 -15.15 -3.53
C VAL A 22 1.83 -14.28 -4.79
N LEU A 23 2.92 -14.34 -5.56
CA LEU A 23 3.03 -13.67 -6.84
C LEU A 23 2.78 -14.69 -7.96
N LEU A 24 1.83 -14.39 -8.83
CA LEU A 24 1.49 -15.21 -9.98
C LEU A 24 2.06 -14.59 -11.26
N ASP A 25 2.54 -15.43 -12.17
CA ASP A 25 2.86 -15.06 -13.55
C ASP A 25 1.56 -14.85 -14.36
N PRO A 26 1.58 -14.11 -15.49
CA PRO A 26 0.48 -14.03 -16.45
C PRO A 26 -0.19 -15.35 -16.86
N GLN A 27 0.49 -16.50 -16.78
CA GLN A 27 -0.11 -17.82 -17.02
C GLN A 27 -0.87 -18.40 -15.80
N GLY A 28 -0.96 -17.65 -14.68
CA GLY A 28 -1.58 -18.08 -13.43
C GLY A 28 -0.72 -19.05 -12.60
N GLN A 29 0.55 -19.24 -12.98
CA GLN A 29 1.49 -20.08 -12.21
C GLN A 29 2.14 -19.26 -11.10
N VAL A 30 2.43 -19.92 -9.97
CA VAL A 30 3.16 -19.28 -8.86
C VAL A 30 4.59 -18.97 -9.31
N LEU A 31 4.89 -17.67 -9.47
CA LEU A 31 6.23 -17.19 -9.78
C LEU A 31 7.08 -17.10 -8.52
N LEU A 32 6.53 -16.54 -7.45
CA LEU A 32 7.18 -16.47 -6.13
C LEU A 32 6.17 -16.78 -5.01
N PRO A 33 6.50 -17.65 -4.04
CA PRO A 33 5.63 -17.90 -2.91
C PRO A 33 5.62 -16.72 -1.93
N GLN A 34 4.54 -16.61 -1.15
CA GLN A 34 4.45 -15.68 -0.02
C GLN A 34 5.65 -15.84 0.93
N GLY A 35 6.14 -14.75 1.49
CA GLY A 35 7.26 -14.75 2.43
C GLY A 35 8.64 -14.88 1.77
N THR A 36 8.70 -14.88 0.43
CA THR A 36 9.99 -14.92 -0.28
C THR A 36 10.77 -13.63 -0.06
N VAL A 37 12.04 -13.77 0.33
CA VAL A 37 13.00 -12.67 0.34
C VAL A 37 13.42 -12.38 -1.10
N LEU A 38 13.11 -11.19 -1.59
CA LEU A 38 13.40 -10.77 -2.95
C LEU A 38 14.91 -10.64 -3.14
N THR A 39 15.45 -11.28 -4.18
CA THR A 39 16.86 -11.17 -4.56
C THR A 39 17.00 -10.35 -5.84
N VAL A 40 18.20 -9.81 -6.10
CA VAL A 40 18.48 -9.04 -7.32
C VAL A 40 18.17 -9.87 -8.58
N ALA A 41 18.48 -11.17 -8.56
CA ALA A 41 18.18 -12.07 -9.68
C ALA A 41 16.67 -12.25 -9.89
N MET A 42 15.87 -12.34 -8.82
CA MET A 42 14.41 -12.42 -8.92
C MET A 42 13.82 -11.14 -9.48
N LEU A 43 14.27 -9.97 -9.01
CA LEU A 43 13.81 -8.67 -9.50
C LEU A 43 14.11 -8.47 -10.98
N ALA A 44 15.23 -8.98 -11.48
CA ALA A 44 15.58 -8.93 -12.91
C ALA A 44 14.66 -9.78 -13.80
N LEU A 45 13.95 -10.76 -13.24
CA LEU A 45 13.00 -11.60 -13.98
C LEU A 45 11.61 -10.96 -14.04
N MET A 46 11.24 -10.09 -13.09
CA MET A 46 9.91 -9.46 -13.00
C MET A 46 9.46 -8.71 -14.29
N PRO A 47 10.32 -7.92 -14.96
CA PRO A 47 9.92 -7.25 -16.20
C PRO A 47 9.60 -8.23 -17.33
N ARG A 48 10.27 -9.39 -17.36
CA ARG A 48 10.04 -10.43 -18.38
C ARG A 48 8.69 -11.12 -18.20
N HIS A 49 8.18 -11.12 -16.96
CA HIS A 49 6.87 -11.65 -16.59
C HIS A 49 5.78 -10.57 -16.59
N GLY A 50 6.09 -9.33 -17.03
CA GLY A 50 5.11 -8.24 -17.06
C GLY A 50 4.63 -7.80 -15.68
N ILE A 51 5.45 -7.97 -14.65
CA ILE A 51 5.11 -7.60 -13.27
C ILE A 51 5.60 -6.20 -12.98
N ASP A 52 4.67 -5.24 -12.98
CA ASP A 52 4.97 -3.83 -12.69
C ASP A 52 4.83 -3.45 -11.21
N MET A 53 4.03 -4.20 -10.44
CA MET A 53 3.79 -3.98 -9.01
C MET A 53 3.92 -5.25 -8.20
N LEU A 54 4.56 -5.15 -7.04
CA LEU A 54 4.74 -6.26 -6.11
C LEU A 54 4.17 -5.93 -4.73
N PRO A 55 3.40 -6.85 -4.11
CA PRO A 55 3.01 -6.75 -2.71
C PRO A 55 4.19 -7.13 -1.82
N VAL A 56 4.79 -6.16 -1.14
CA VAL A 56 5.85 -6.40 -0.16
C VAL A 56 5.35 -6.17 1.26
N LEU A 57 5.91 -6.92 2.19
CA LEU A 57 5.70 -6.70 3.61
C LEU A 57 6.31 -5.35 3.96
N ALA A 58 5.53 -4.48 4.62
CA ALA A 58 6.09 -3.28 5.22
C ALA A 58 7.13 -3.73 6.24
N GLY A 59 8.41 -3.60 5.91
CA GLY A 59 9.46 -3.65 6.92
C GLY A 59 9.37 -2.43 7.81
N ASP A 60 10.14 -2.42 8.91
CA ASP A 60 10.31 -1.23 9.75
C ASP A 60 10.76 -0.07 8.88
N THR A 61 9.80 0.80 8.56
CA THR A 61 10.04 1.98 7.75
C THR A 61 10.57 3.03 8.72
N SER A 62 11.54 3.87 8.32
CA SER A 62 12.01 4.91 9.23
C SER A 62 10.82 5.82 9.59
N PRO A 63 10.67 6.26 10.85
CA PRO A 63 9.59 7.17 11.24
C PRO A 63 9.50 8.43 10.36
N GLU A 64 10.62 8.89 9.77
CA GLU A 64 10.59 10.02 8.83
C GLU A 64 9.91 9.67 7.49
N GLN A 65 10.08 8.44 7.01
CA GLN A 65 9.46 7.97 5.77
C GLN A 65 7.96 7.72 5.98
N ASP A 66 7.56 7.25 7.15
CA ASP A 66 6.15 7.12 7.52
C ASP A 66 5.48 8.49 7.63
N ALA A 67 6.12 9.46 8.28
CA ALA A 67 5.60 10.82 8.34
C ALA A 67 5.47 11.47 6.95
N ALA A 68 6.45 11.26 6.06
CA ALA A 68 6.40 11.75 4.69
C ALA A 68 5.29 11.09 3.86
N ASN A 69 5.12 9.77 3.99
CA ASN A 69 4.05 9.02 3.33
C ASN A 69 2.67 9.44 3.84
N HIS A 70 2.54 9.64 5.14
CA HIS A 70 1.31 10.12 5.76
C HIS A 70 0.96 11.53 5.22
N ALA A 71 1.91 12.47 5.23
CA ALA A 71 1.69 13.81 4.70
C ALA A 71 1.30 13.80 3.21
N HIS A 72 1.96 12.96 2.40
CA HIS A 72 1.63 12.80 0.99
C HIS A 72 0.21 12.23 0.77
N HIS A 73 -0.18 11.22 1.55
CA HIS A 73 -1.53 10.67 1.50
C HIS A 73 -2.59 11.68 1.94
N ALA A 74 -2.36 12.42 3.02
CA ALA A 74 -3.28 13.46 3.49
C ALA A 74 -3.51 14.53 2.42
N ALA A 75 -2.43 15.04 1.79
CA ALA A 75 -2.53 16.02 0.72
C ALA A 75 -3.32 15.48 -0.50
N ARG A 76 -3.12 14.21 -0.85
CA ARG A 76 -3.85 13.56 -1.95
C ARG A 76 -5.34 13.39 -1.63
N LEU A 77 -5.70 13.04 -0.39
CA LEU A 77 -7.10 12.94 0.02
C LEU A 77 -7.80 14.30 -0.05
N VAL A 78 -7.16 15.37 0.44
CA VAL A 78 -7.69 16.74 0.29
C VAL A 78 -7.93 17.09 -1.18
N HIS A 79 -7.01 16.72 -2.08
CA HIS A 79 -7.16 16.99 -3.51
C HIS A 79 -8.31 16.21 -4.16
N LEU A 80 -8.47 14.92 -3.82
CA LEU A 80 -9.49 14.03 -4.40
C LEU A 80 -10.89 14.36 -3.89
N PHE A 81 -11.02 14.64 -2.59
CA PHE A 81 -12.30 14.97 -1.94
C PHE A 81 -12.58 16.47 -1.90
N ARG A 82 -11.86 17.30 -2.66
CA ARG A 82 -12.01 18.77 -2.67
C ARG A 82 -13.41 19.27 -3.05
N LYS A 83 -14.23 18.43 -3.69
CA LYS A 83 -15.59 18.74 -4.13
C LYS A 83 -16.66 18.15 -3.21
N THR A 84 -16.25 17.35 -2.23
CA THR A 84 -17.17 16.71 -1.29
C THR A 84 -17.47 17.71 -0.19
N ASP A 85 -18.71 18.16 -0.15
CA ASP A 85 -19.22 18.99 0.93
C ASP A 85 -19.89 18.07 1.97
N PRO A 86 -19.31 17.92 3.18
CA PRO A 86 -19.88 17.05 4.21
C PRO A 86 -21.22 17.53 4.75
N ASP A 87 -21.59 18.81 4.53
CA ASP A 87 -22.87 19.39 4.95
C ASP A 87 -23.91 19.39 3.81
N ALA A 88 -23.50 19.12 2.57
CA ALA A 88 -24.42 18.88 1.46
C ALA A 88 -24.99 17.46 1.60
N GLY A 89 -26.21 17.35 2.15
CA GLY A 89 -26.88 16.08 2.43
C GLY A 89 -27.04 15.08 1.25
N ASP A 90 -26.71 15.50 0.01
CA ASP A 90 -26.70 14.64 -1.17
C ASP A 90 -25.43 13.77 -1.30
N ASP A 91 -24.36 14.09 -0.56
CA ASP A 91 -23.01 13.50 -0.77
C ASP A 91 -22.54 12.59 0.38
N TRP A 92 -23.50 11.97 1.10
CA TRP A 92 -23.25 11.13 2.27
C TRP A 92 -22.37 9.91 1.96
N ALA A 93 -22.53 9.30 0.78
CA ALA A 93 -21.75 8.14 0.35
C ALA A 93 -20.27 8.51 0.10
N THR A 94 -20.04 9.67 -0.52
CA THR A 94 -18.70 10.20 -0.80
C THR A 94 -18.00 10.58 0.51
N SER A 95 -18.74 11.17 1.46
CA SER A 95 -18.24 11.49 2.81
C SER A 95 -17.89 10.24 3.62
N LEU A 96 -18.70 9.19 3.51
CA LEU A 96 -18.43 7.90 4.16
C LEU A 96 -17.17 7.23 3.58
N LEU A 97 -17.03 7.22 2.25
CA LEU A 97 -15.83 6.71 1.57
C LEU A 97 -14.58 7.49 1.98
N HIS A 98 -14.66 8.82 2.02
CA HIS A 98 -13.55 9.67 2.47
C HIS A 98 -13.05 9.26 3.86
N ARG A 99 -13.97 9.08 4.80
CA ARG A 99 -13.64 8.65 6.17
C ARG A 99 -12.95 7.29 6.21
N PHE A 100 -13.48 6.28 5.51
CA PHE A 100 -12.87 4.95 5.48
C PHE A 100 -11.47 4.96 4.84
N VAL A 101 -11.28 5.72 3.75
CA VAL A 101 -9.99 5.82 3.08
C VAL A 101 -8.99 6.61 3.93
N HIS A 102 -9.45 7.66 4.61
CA HIS A 102 -8.64 8.40 5.58
C HIS A 102 -8.19 7.48 6.72
N ASP A 103 -9.11 6.81 7.41
CA ASP A 103 -8.78 5.90 8.53
C ASP A 103 -7.84 4.77 8.11
N PHE A 104 -7.99 4.24 6.88
CA PHE A 104 -7.09 3.21 6.36
C PHE A 104 -5.68 3.74 6.05
N ARG A 105 -5.55 4.95 5.48
CA ARG A 105 -4.25 5.49 4.99
C ARG A 105 -3.47 6.30 6.02
N VAL A 106 -4.19 7.00 6.90
CA VAL A 106 -3.63 7.81 7.99
C VAL A 106 -3.40 6.94 9.22
N GLY A 107 -4.06 5.78 9.27
CA GLY A 107 -4.13 4.95 10.44
C GLY A 107 -5.20 5.48 11.37
N ARG A 108 -6.15 4.61 11.70
CA ARG A 108 -6.93 4.78 12.92
C ARG A 108 -5.91 4.70 14.05
N GLN A 109 -5.64 5.82 14.73
CA GLN A 109 -5.08 5.72 16.08
C GLN A 109 -6.10 4.88 16.84
N GLU A 110 -5.81 3.60 17.01
CA GLU A 110 -6.45 2.80 18.02
C GLU A 110 -6.13 3.54 19.31
N SER A 111 -7.09 4.34 19.77
CA SER A 111 -7.07 4.85 21.12
C SER A 111 -6.92 3.63 22.00
N ASP A 112 -5.70 3.45 22.52
CA ASP A 112 -5.35 2.57 23.61
C ASP A 112 -6.48 2.65 24.63
N HIS A 113 -7.33 1.62 24.65
CA HIS A 113 -8.39 1.48 25.63
C HIS A 113 -7.74 0.73 26.80
N ALA A 114 -7.22 1.52 27.74
CA ALA A 114 -6.76 1.09 29.05
C ALA A 114 -7.89 0.48 29.89
#